data_AF-A0A672IIR7-F1
#
_entry.id   AF-A0A672IIR7-F1
#
_cell.length_a   1.000
_cell.length_b   1.000
_cell.length_c   1.000
_cell.angle_alpha   90.00
_cell.angle_beta   90.00
_cell.angle_gamma   90.00
#
_symmetry.space_group_name_H-M   'P 1'
#
loop_
_entity.id
_entity.type
_entity.pdbx_description
1 polymer ?
#
loop_
_entity_poly.entity_id
_entity_poly.type
_entity_poly.pdbx_seq_one_letter_code
_entity_poly.pdbx_strand_id
1 'polypeptide(L)' 'LKSRVVKTLAQKKEYKKEEDRARNRTRINVGTAFERWRTLRDLNGFKSDAELATFLLER' A
#
# COMPACT_ATOMS: atom_id res chain seq x y z
N LEU A 1 10.98 8.06 -29.44
CA LEU A 1 11.35 6.75 -28.86
C LEU A 1 11.58 6.94 -27.36
N LYS A 2 10.63 6.56 -26.50
CA LYS A 2 10.86 6.61 -25.03
C LYS A 2 11.82 5.47 -24.70
N SER A 3 13.10 5.80 -24.49
CA SER A 3 14.11 4.84 -24.07
C SER A 3 13.70 4.24 -22.73
N ARG A 4 13.63 2.91 -22.67
CA ARG A 4 13.37 2.19 -21.43
C ARG A 4 14.61 2.36 -20.55
N VAL A 5 14.59 3.34 -19.66
CA VAL A 5 15.66 3.55 -18.68
C VAL A 5 15.68 2.35 -17.75
N VAL A 6 16.63 1.44 -17.97
CA VAL A 6 16.89 0.31 -17.07
C VAL A 6 17.54 0.88 -15.82
N LYS A 7 16.73 1.12 -14.79
CA LYS A 7 17.22 1.60 -13.49
C LYS A 7 18.17 0.56 -12.90
N THR A 8 19.37 1.00 -12.53
CA THR A 8 20.36 0.19 -11.79
C THR A 8 19.79 -0.25 -10.44
N LEU A 9 20.38 -1.27 -9.82
CA LEU A 9 19.93 -1.77 -8.50
C LEU A 9 19.96 -0.68 -7.42
N ALA A 10 20.96 0.21 -7.47
CA ALA A 10 21.06 1.36 -6.56
C ALA A 10 19.89 2.35 -6.76
N GLN A 11 19.57 2.69 -8.00
CA GLN A 11 18.43 3.57 -8.31
C GLN A 11 17.08 2.94 -7.92
N LYS A 12 16.95 1.61 -8.03
CA LYS A 12 15.75 0.91 -7.53
C LYS A 12 15.63 0.94 -6.01
N LYS A 13 16.75 0.81 -5.28
CA LYS A 13 16.77 0.93 -3.82
C LYS A 13 16.38 2.33 -3.36
N GLU A 14 16.93 3.37 -3.99
CA GLU A 14 16.63 4.76 -3.62
C GLU A 14 15.16 5.08 -3.89
N TYR A 15 14.63 4.64 -5.04
CA TYR A 15 13.22 4.80 -5.37
C TYR A 15 12.29 4.11 -4.35
N LYS A 16 12.60 2.86 -3.96
CA LYS A 16 11.85 2.15 -2.92
C LYS A 16 11.91 2.87 -1.57
N LYS A 17 13.06 3.44 -1.22
CA LYS A 17 13.25 4.19 0.03
C LYS A 17 12.44 5.49 0.05
N GLU A 18 12.37 6.20 -1.07
CA GLU A 18 11.51 7.38 -1.22
C GLU A 18 10.03 7.01 -1.13
N GLU A 19 9.64 5.93 -1.79
CA GLU A 19 8.28 5.39 -1.76
C GLU A 19 7.87 4.95 -0.34
N ASP A 20 8.78 4.27 0.36
CA ASP A 20 8.59 3.90 1.77
C ASP A 20 8.50 5.14 2.66
N ARG A 21 9.33 6.18 2.44
CA ARG A 21 9.22 7.45 3.17
C ARG A 21 7.87 8.12 2.95
N ALA A 22 7.40 8.18 1.70
CA ALA A 22 6.10 8.75 1.36
C ALA A 22 4.96 7.97 2.03
N ARG A 23 5.02 6.64 1.99
CA ARG A 23 4.03 5.75 2.64
C ARG A 23 4.09 5.80 4.16
N ASN A 24 5.25 6.02 4.76
CA ASN A 24 5.39 6.02 6.22
C ASN A 24 4.56 7.13 6.88
N ARG A 25 4.27 8.22 6.16
CA ARG A 25 3.42 9.31 6.67
C ARG A 25 1.94 8.90 6.83
N THR A 26 1.48 7.92 6.07
CA THR A 26 0.08 7.48 6.05
C THR A 26 -0.11 6.05 6.54
N ARG A 27 0.98 5.37 6.94
CA ARG A 27 0.94 3.97 7.35
C ARG A 27 0.43 3.84 8.78
N ILE A 28 -0.71 3.18 8.93
CA ILE A 28 -1.28 2.82 10.23
C ILE A 28 -0.95 1.36 10.52
N ASN A 29 -0.31 1.10 11.67
CA ASN A 29 -0.04 -0.26 12.11
C ASN A 29 -1.27 -0.82 12.83
N VAL A 30 -2.01 -1.69 12.15
CA VAL A 30 -3.26 -2.28 12.65
C VAL A 30 -3.02 -3.45 13.63
N GLY A 31 -1.77 -3.92 13.76
CA GLY A 31 -1.37 -4.94 14.72
C GLY A 31 -2.15 -6.26 14.57
N THR A 32 -2.67 -6.79 15.67
CA THR A 32 -3.48 -8.02 15.71
C THR A 32 -4.78 -7.92 14.89
N ALA A 33 -5.27 -6.71 14.65
CA ALA A 33 -6.44 -6.50 13.80
C ALA A 33 -6.13 -6.60 12.29
N PHE A 34 -4.86 -6.78 11.89
CA PHE A 34 -4.47 -6.96 10.49
C PHE A 34 -5.07 -8.23 9.86
N GLU A 35 -5.18 -9.32 10.61
CA GLU A 35 -5.82 -10.56 10.11
C GLU A 35 -7.31 -10.32 9.85
N ARG A 36 -8.00 -9.75 10.84
CA ARG A 36 -9.42 -9.38 10.72
C ARG A 36 -9.65 -8.41 9.56
N TRP A 37 -8.75 -7.44 9.38
CA TRP A 37 -8.79 -6.49 8.28
C TRP A 37 -8.70 -7.18 6.91
N ARG A 38 -7.75 -8.11 6.73
CA ARG A 38 -7.64 -8.89 5.49
C ARG A 38 -8.88 -9.75 5.25
N THR A 39 -9.36 -10.46 6.26
CA THR A 39 -10.57 -11.27 6.15
C THR A 39 -11.76 -10.41 5.74
N LEU A 40 -11.95 -9.23 6.35
CA LEU A 40 -13.01 -8.30 5.98
C LEU A 40 -12.87 -7.82 4.53
N ARG A 41 -11.65 -7.48 4.11
CA ARG A 41 -11.37 -7.02 2.75
C ARG A 41 -11.75 -8.09 1.73
N ASP A 42 -11.27 -9.31 1.95
CA ASP A 42 -11.44 -10.44 1.03
C ASP A 42 -12.91 -10.89 0.97
N LEU A 43 -13.62 -10.92 2.12
CA LEU A 43 -15.05 -11.23 2.18
C LEU A 43 -15.94 -10.25 1.41
N ASN A 44 -15.56 -8.96 1.42
CA ASN A 44 -16.31 -7.91 0.73
C ASN A 44 -15.80 -7.69 -0.72
N GLY A 45 -14.78 -8.45 -1.16
CA GLY A 45 -14.25 -8.36 -2.51
C GLY A 45 -13.49 -7.05 -2.81
N PHE A 46 -12.99 -6.36 -1.77
CA PHE A 46 -12.23 -5.13 -1.95
C PHE A 46 -10.81 -5.43 -2.46
N LYS A 47 -10.34 -4.62 -3.41
CA LYS A 47 -9.04 -4.80 -4.07
C LYS A 47 -7.90 -4.14 -3.29
N SER A 48 -8.23 -3.20 -2.41
CA SER A 48 -7.25 -2.48 -1.60
C SER A 48 -7.76 -2.19 -0.20
N ASP A 49 -6.81 -2.00 0.72
CA ASP A 49 -7.12 -1.56 2.08
C ASP A 49 -7.76 -0.17 2.08
N ALA A 50 -7.44 0.68 1.09
CA ALA A 50 -8.05 2.00 0.95
C ALA A 50 -9.56 1.90 0.64
N GLU A 51 -9.97 0.99 -0.24
CA GLU A 51 -11.40 0.76 -0.54
C GLU A 51 -12.17 0.29 0.70
N LEU A 52 -11.61 -0.67 1.45
CA LEU A 52 -12.21 -1.11 2.71
C LEU A 52 -12.29 0.04 3.73
N ALA A 53 -11.24 0.85 3.85
CA ALA A 53 -11.22 1.98 4.77
C ALA A 53 -12.29 3.02 4.43
N THR A 54 -12.40 3.41 3.15
CA THR A 54 -13.44 4.34 2.69
C THR A 54 -14.84 3.80 2.99
N PHE A 55 -15.09 2.52 2.68
CA PHE A 55 -16.37 1.88 2.98
C PHE A 55 -16.73 1.90 4.47
N LEU A 56 -15.75 1.74 5.36
CA LEU A 56 -15.97 1.79 6.81
C LEU A 56 -16.22 3.22 7.32
N LEU A 57 -15.67 4.24 6.65
CA LEU A 57 -15.82 5.65 7.03
C LEU A 57 -17.12 6.29 6.50
N GLU A 58 -17.71 5.72 5.45
CA GLU A 58 -18.98 6.18 4.88
C GLU A 58 -20.23 5.56 5.55
N ARG A 59 -20.06 4.83 6.67
CA ARG A 59 -21.13 4.17 7.43
C ARG A 59 -21.45 4.82 8.77
#